data_AF-A0A444MQE4-F1
#
_entry.id   AF-A0A444MQE4-F1
#
_cell.length_a   1.000
_cell.length_b   1.000
_cell.length_c   1.000
_cell.angle_alpha   90.00
_cell.angle_beta   90.00
_cell.angle_gamma   90.00
#
_symmetry.space_group_name_H-M   'P 1'
#
loop_
_entity.id
_entity.type
_entity.pdbx_description
1 polymer ?
#
loop_
_entity_poly.entity_id
_entity_poly.type
_entity_poly.pdbx_seq_one_letter_code
_entity_poly.pdbx_strand_id
1 'polypeptide(L)'
;MNKKTTAMATLTVARHKVDELLALKKITVKNLEELTVAEREMFQERLAQILADSKGAERDNLLAKIDSILPDRTKNDLWEHNHTVIRSAISDFMRQYGVMPTKSAIAEETGLSRQTVIKHLKEYKSHPEFIAEAEQFKFMSHEMLANVFKFGRNGNMRAARLYFEMVGAINKPGTNTLVTAQNNYIQINNTILSQENIKQLTAEQLQQIENIVRERVMEGAGRVV
;
A
#
# COMPACT_ATOMS: atom_id res chain seq x y z
N MET A 1 -51.25 37.81 -19.83
CA MET A 1 -50.47 37.47 -18.61
C MET A 1 -49.17 36.80 -19.01
N ASN A 2 -48.10 37.12 -18.30
CA ASN A 2 -46.76 37.33 -18.85
C ASN A 2 -45.87 36.07 -18.66
N LYS A 3 -45.58 35.33 -19.76
CA LYS A 3 -44.74 34.11 -19.74
C LYS A 3 -43.37 34.33 -19.05
N LYS A 4 -42.82 35.55 -19.13
CA LYS A 4 -41.56 35.95 -18.47
C LYS A 4 -41.64 35.93 -16.94
N THR A 5 -42.77 36.37 -16.38
CA THR A 5 -42.95 36.45 -14.92
C THR A 5 -43.13 35.05 -14.31
N THR A 6 -43.85 34.16 -15.01
CA THR A 6 -44.00 32.76 -14.61
C THR A 6 -42.68 32.00 -14.67
N ALA A 7 -41.89 32.17 -15.75
CA ALA A 7 -40.58 31.52 -15.89
C ALA A 7 -39.58 31.94 -14.80
N MET A 8 -39.53 33.22 -14.42
CA MET A 8 -38.66 33.70 -13.33
C MET A 8 -39.10 33.16 -11.97
N ALA A 9 -40.41 33.06 -11.71
CA ALA A 9 -40.92 32.48 -10.47
C ALA A 9 -40.56 30.98 -10.35
N THR A 10 -40.72 30.21 -11.43
CA THR A 10 -40.38 28.77 -11.45
C THR A 10 -38.87 28.53 -11.22
N LEU A 11 -38.01 29.35 -11.82
CA LEU A 11 -36.56 29.26 -11.61
C LEU A 11 -36.16 29.56 -10.16
N THR A 12 -36.83 30.52 -9.52
CA THR A 12 -36.57 30.89 -8.12
C THR A 12 -36.97 29.76 -7.16
N VAL A 13 -38.11 29.10 -7.41
CA VAL A 13 -38.57 27.96 -6.62
C VAL A 13 -37.65 26.75 -6.76
N ALA A 14 -37.22 26.44 -8.00
CA ALA A 14 -36.29 25.35 -8.26
C ALA A 14 -34.96 25.56 -7.52
N ARG A 15 -34.45 26.81 -7.51
CA ARG A 15 -33.20 27.16 -6.81
C ARG A 15 -33.31 26.97 -5.30
N HIS A 16 -34.43 27.40 -4.71
CA HIS A 16 -34.68 27.22 -3.27
C HIS A 16 -34.65 25.74 -2.87
N LYS A 17 -35.30 24.86 -3.63
CA LYS A 17 -35.29 23.41 -3.34
C LYS A 17 -33.88 22.81 -3.41
N VAL A 18 -33.08 23.22 -4.40
CA VAL A 18 -31.69 22.77 -4.52
C VAL A 18 -30.86 23.24 -3.33
N ASP A 19 -31.03 24.49 -2.90
CA ASP A 19 -30.33 25.02 -1.72
C ASP A 19 -30.76 24.31 -0.42
N GLU A 20 -32.04 23.95 -0.27
CA GLU A 20 -32.53 23.14 0.87
C GLU A 20 -31.92 21.74 0.89
N LEU A 21 -31.82 21.08 -0.27
CA LEU A 21 -31.13 19.79 -0.38
C LEU A 21 -29.65 19.91 -0.02
N LEU A 22 -28.99 20.98 -0.48
CA LEU A 22 -27.61 21.30 -0.15
C LEU A 22 -27.41 21.76 1.30
N ALA A 23 -28.47 21.98 2.08
CA ALA A 23 -28.41 22.21 3.53
C ALA A 23 -28.52 20.92 4.37
N LEU A 24 -29.02 19.81 3.79
CA LEU A 24 -29.17 18.54 4.52
C LEU A 24 -27.84 17.99 5.06
N LYS A 25 -27.86 17.23 6.16
CA LYS A 25 -26.63 16.56 6.64
C LYS A 25 -26.19 15.40 5.74
N LYS A 26 -27.15 14.72 5.11
CA LYS A 26 -26.94 13.59 4.21
C LYS A 26 -28.00 13.61 3.11
N ILE A 27 -27.58 13.35 1.87
CA ILE A 27 -28.46 13.29 0.70
C ILE A 27 -28.58 11.83 0.27
N THR A 28 -29.81 11.35 0.19
CA THR A 28 -30.15 9.98 -0.21
C THR A 28 -30.85 9.97 -1.57
N VAL A 29 -30.92 8.79 -2.19
CA VAL A 29 -31.61 8.63 -3.48
C VAL A 29 -33.07 9.10 -3.42
N LYS A 30 -33.76 8.87 -2.29
CA LYS A 30 -35.13 9.33 -2.05
C LYS A 30 -35.28 10.85 -2.12
N ASN A 31 -34.29 11.60 -1.65
CA ASN A 31 -34.31 13.06 -1.71
C ASN A 31 -34.23 13.59 -3.15
N LEU A 32 -33.71 12.77 -4.07
CA LEU A 32 -33.61 13.13 -5.48
C LEU A 32 -34.87 12.74 -6.25
N GLU A 33 -35.66 11.76 -5.80
CA GLU A 33 -36.88 11.27 -6.48
C GLU A 33 -37.90 12.37 -6.75
N GLU A 34 -38.01 13.34 -5.85
CA GLU A 34 -38.93 14.48 -5.94
C GLU A 34 -38.48 15.59 -6.90
N LEU A 35 -37.25 15.51 -7.42
CA LEU A 35 -36.70 16.50 -8.33
C LEU A 35 -37.09 16.21 -9.78
N THR A 36 -37.55 17.25 -10.47
CA THR A 36 -37.69 17.29 -11.93
C THR A 36 -36.32 17.18 -12.62
N VAL A 37 -36.30 16.88 -13.92
CA VAL A 37 -35.05 16.77 -14.70
C VAL A 37 -34.22 18.05 -14.62
N ALA A 38 -34.84 19.21 -14.80
CA ALA A 38 -34.16 20.51 -14.72
C ALA A 38 -33.62 20.82 -13.31
N GLU A 39 -34.35 20.45 -12.25
CA GLU A 39 -33.88 20.61 -10.87
C GLU A 39 -32.70 19.68 -10.56
N ARG A 40 -32.68 18.45 -11.13
CA ARG A 40 -31.55 17.52 -11.00
C ARG A 40 -30.30 18.03 -11.70
N GLU A 41 -30.43 18.54 -12.93
CA GLU A 41 -29.32 19.14 -13.67
C GLU A 41 -28.72 20.32 -12.88
N MET A 42 -29.57 21.22 -12.38
CA MET A 42 -29.12 22.33 -11.56
C MET A 42 -28.47 21.88 -10.25
N PHE A 43 -29.00 20.85 -9.59
CA PHE A 43 -28.36 20.25 -8.41
C PHE A 43 -26.98 19.67 -8.74
N GLN A 44 -26.84 18.95 -9.84
CA GLN A 44 -25.57 18.37 -10.29
C GLN A 44 -24.54 19.45 -10.61
N GLU A 45 -24.93 20.49 -11.34
CA GLU A 45 -24.04 21.63 -11.64
C GLU A 45 -23.59 22.34 -10.36
N ARG A 46 -24.52 22.61 -9.44
CA ARG A 46 -24.20 23.26 -8.16
C ARG A 46 -23.25 22.40 -7.33
N LEU A 47 -23.52 21.09 -7.26
CA LEU A 47 -22.71 20.13 -6.53
C LEU A 47 -21.30 20.03 -7.12
N ALA A 48 -21.19 19.99 -8.45
CA ALA A 48 -19.90 19.98 -9.15
C ALA A 48 -19.09 21.23 -8.87
N GLN A 49 -19.73 22.41 -8.86
CA GLN A 49 -19.06 23.67 -8.52
C GLN A 49 -18.54 23.67 -7.08
N ILE A 50 -19.38 23.29 -6.11
CA ILE A 50 -18.96 23.24 -4.69
C ILE A 50 -17.85 22.19 -4.50
N LEU A 51 -17.91 21.05 -5.18
CA LEU A 51 -16.85 20.04 -5.13
C LEU A 51 -15.53 20.56 -5.71
N ALA A 52 -15.58 21.38 -6.77
CA ALA A 52 -14.39 21.98 -7.36
C ALA A 52 -13.73 23.03 -6.45
N ASP A 53 -14.55 23.81 -5.73
CA ASP A 53 -14.08 24.89 -4.86
C ASP A 53 -13.67 24.40 -3.45
N SER A 54 -14.22 23.27 -3.00
CA SER A 54 -13.95 22.71 -1.67
C SER A 54 -12.64 21.95 -1.59
N LYS A 55 -11.96 22.06 -0.44
CA LYS A 55 -10.70 21.38 -0.13
C LYS A 55 -10.71 20.78 1.27
N GLY A 56 -9.78 19.87 1.54
CA GLY A 56 -9.56 19.31 2.88
C GLY A 56 -10.83 18.77 3.54
N ALA A 57 -11.08 19.18 4.79
CA ALA A 57 -12.22 18.72 5.58
C ALA A 57 -13.58 19.13 5.00
N GLU A 58 -13.67 20.27 4.32
CA GLU A 58 -14.91 20.71 3.68
C GLU A 58 -15.31 19.77 2.55
N ARG A 59 -14.35 19.43 1.69
CA ARG A 59 -14.54 18.46 0.60
C ARG A 59 -14.93 17.08 1.14
N ASP A 60 -14.25 16.61 2.19
CA ASP A 60 -14.58 15.33 2.82
C ASP A 60 -16.01 15.30 3.38
N ASN A 61 -16.43 16.38 4.05
CA ASN A 61 -17.79 16.49 4.58
C ASN A 61 -18.83 16.46 3.46
N LEU A 62 -18.54 17.14 2.33
CA LEU A 62 -19.42 17.13 1.17
C LEU A 62 -19.50 15.74 0.53
N LEU A 63 -18.36 15.06 0.36
CA LEU A 63 -18.32 13.68 -0.16
C LEU A 63 -19.08 12.72 0.76
N ALA A 64 -18.90 12.81 2.08
CA ALA A 64 -19.63 12.00 3.06
C ALA A 64 -21.14 12.26 3.01
N LYS A 65 -21.54 13.50 2.74
CA LYS A 65 -22.94 13.90 2.60
C LYS A 65 -23.60 13.28 1.35
N ILE A 66 -22.87 13.13 0.25
CA ILE A 66 -23.39 12.60 -1.02
C ILE A 66 -23.02 11.13 -1.29
N ASP A 67 -22.28 10.46 -0.40
CA ASP A 67 -21.76 9.10 -0.62
C ASP A 67 -22.85 8.08 -1.01
N SER A 68 -24.07 8.22 -0.49
CA SER A 68 -25.20 7.33 -0.81
C SER A 68 -25.81 7.52 -2.20
N ILE A 69 -25.49 8.61 -2.89
CA ILE A 69 -25.99 8.90 -4.24
C ILE A 69 -24.88 8.80 -5.30
N LEU A 70 -23.63 8.57 -4.89
CA LEU A 70 -22.51 8.39 -5.80
C LEU A 70 -22.52 6.98 -6.39
N PRO A 71 -22.50 6.84 -7.73
CA PRO A 71 -22.26 5.56 -8.38
C PRO A 71 -20.88 5.00 -8.03
N ASP A 72 -20.73 3.68 -7.99
CA ASP A 72 -19.45 3.01 -7.69
C ASP A 72 -18.34 3.46 -8.63
N ARG A 73 -18.66 3.65 -9.92
CA ARG A 73 -17.71 4.22 -10.90
C ARG A 73 -17.12 5.55 -10.43
N THR A 74 -17.96 6.46 -9.95
CA THR A 74 -17.50 7.77 -9.47
C THR A 74 -16.67 7.64 -8.20
N LYS A 75 -16.97 6.66 -7.35
CA LYS A 75 -16.14 6.36 -6.16
C LYS A 75 -14.75 5.86 -6.57
N ASN A 76 -14.67 5.02 -7.59
CA ASN A 76 -13.41 4.55 -8.15
C ASN A 76 -12.62 5.72 -8.77
N ASP A 77 -13.27 6.56 -9.58
CA ASP A 77 -12.64 7.75 -10.19
C ASP A 77 -12.05 8.69 -9.09
N LEU A 78 -12.79 8.90 -7.99
CA LEU A 78 -12.30 9.68 -6.85
C LEU A 78 -11.10 9.02 -6.17
N TRP A 79 -11.12 7.70 -6.03
CA TRP A 79 -10.01 6.94 -5.48
C TRP A 79 -8.76 7.04 -6.36
N GLU A 80 -8.91 6.88 -7.68
CA GLU A 80 -7.80 7.00 -8.66
C GLU A 80 -7.20 8.40 -8.67
N HIS A 81 -8.05 9.43 -8.62
CA HIS A 81 -7.61 10.80 -8.49
C HIS A 81 -6.78 10.99 -7.22
N ASN A 82 -7.30 10.57 -6.06
CA ASN A 82 -6.58 10.62 -4.79
C ASN A 82 -5.25 9.86 -4.86
N HIS A 83 -5.24 8.69 -5.48
CA HIS A 83 -4.03 7.88 -5.66
C HIS A 83 -2.97 8.64 -6.46
N THR A 84 -3.37 9.23 -7.58
CA THR A 84 -2.48 9.97 -8.47
C THR A 84 -1.89 11.20 -7.78
N VAL A 85 -2.71 12.03 -7.13
CA VAL A 85 -2.21 13.25 -6.47
C VAL A 85 -1.32 12.93 -5.27
N ILE A 86 -1.66 11.90 -4.48
CA ILE A 86 -0.82 11.44 -3.36
C ILE A 86 0.52 10.92 -3.87
N ARG A 87 0.52 10.09 -4.92
CA ARG A 87 1.75 9.55 -5.54
C ARG A 87 2.65 10.67 -6.07
N SER A 88 2.08 11.64 -6.79
CA SER A 88 2.82 12.78 -7.31
C SER A 88 3.40 13.63 -6.19
N ALA A 89 2.60 13.98 -5.18
CA ALA A 89 3.07 14.74 -4.01
C ALA A 89 4.22 14.04 -3.28
N ILE A 90 4.15 12.71 -3.11
CA ILE A 90 5.26 11.94 -2.51
C ILE A 90 6.52 12.03 -3.37
N SER A 91 6.39 11.78 -4.68
CA SER A 91 7.52 11.81 -5.62
C SER A 91 8.18 13.18 -5.67
N ASP A 92 7.40 14.25 -5.73
CA ASP A 92 7.88 15.61 -5.81
C ASP A 92 8.57 16.05 -4.51
N PHE A 93 7.98 15.71 -3.36
CA PHE A 93 8.58 15.99 -2.07
C PHE A 93 9.92 15.26 -1.88
N MET A 94 9.98 13.97 -2.25
CA MET A 94 11.23 13.21 -2.19
C MET A 94 12.30 13.77 -3.13
N ARG A 95 11.91 14.21 -4.33
CA ARG A 95 12.82 14.84 -5.30
C ARG A 95 13.36 16.17 -4.79
N GLN A 96 12.53 16.98 -4.12
CA GLN A 96 12.90 18.31 -3.66
C GLN A 96 13.71 18.29 -2.35
N TYR A 97 13.30 17.45 -1.39
CA TYR A 97 13.85 17.48 -0.03
C TYR A 97 14.70 16.27 0.33
N GLY A 98 14.73 15.24 -0.53
CA GLY A 98 15.52 14.01 -0.29
C GLY A 98 15.02 13.15 0.87
N VAL A 99 13.83 13.43 1.41
CA VAL A 99 13.26 12.73 2.57
C VAL A 99 11.80 12.34 2.31
N MET A 100 11.31 11.33 3.02
CA MET A 100 9.93 10.89 2.92
C MET A 100 8.99 11.93 3.55
N PRO A 101 7.91 12.37 2.87
CA PRO A 101 6.97 13.31 3.46
C PRO A 101 6.15 12.68 4.59
N THR A 102 5.79 13.52 5.56
CA THR A 102 4.80 13.15 6.56
C THR A 102 3.39 13.18 5.96
N LYS A 103 2.43 12.50 6.60
CA LYS A 103 1.02 12.52 6.14
C LYS A 103 0.43 13.93 6.15
N SER A 104 0.91 14.79 7.04
CA SER A 104 0.50 16.20 7.09
C SER A 104 1.05 16.98 5.90
N ALA A 105 2.31 16.77 5.55
CA ALA A 105 2.91 17.39 4.37
C ALA A 105 2.21 16.96 3.06
N ILE A 106 1.85 15.68 2.94
CA ILE A 106 1.06 15.19 1.80
C ILE A 106 -0.31 15.87 1.75
N ALA A 107 -0.99 16.00 2.89
CA ALA A 107 -2.30 16.65 2.95
C ALA A 107 -2.24 18.13 2.55
N GLU A 108 -1.20 18.83 3.01
CA GLU A 108 -0.93 20.23 2.66
C GLU A 108 -0.69 20.39 1.15
N GLU A 109 0.20 19.57 0.58
CA GLU A 109 0.55 19.61 -0.85
C GLU A 109 -0.63 19.25 -1.76
N THR A 110 -1.40 18.21 -1.40
CA THR A 110 -2.48 17.70 -2.24
C THR A 110 -3.80 18.44 -2.07
N GLY A 111 -3.95 19.24 -1.01
CA GLY A 111 -5.24 19.83 -0.62
C GLY A 111 -6.27 18.81 -0.13
N LEU A 112 -5.89 17.53 0.01
CA LEU A 112 -6.71 16.49 0.63
C LEU A 112 -6.68 16.63 2.15
N SER A 113 -7.69 16.12 2.83
CA SER A 113 -7.61 16.06 4.29
C SER A 113 -6.58 15.02 4.72
N ARG A 114 -6.02 15.25 5.91
CA ARG A 114 -5.13 14.27 6.56
C ARG A 114 -5.83 12.93 6.80
N GLN A 115 -7.14 12.90 7.05
CA GLN A 115 -7.88 11.66 7.24
C GLN A 115 -7.99 10.87 5.93
N THR A 116 -8.28 11.55 4.82
CA THR A 116 -8.31 10.97 3.47
C THR A 116 -6.95 10.38 3.10
N VAL A 117 -5.86 11.12 3.34
CA VAL A 117 -4.49 10.61 3.11
C VAL A 117 -4.19 9.38 3.98
N ILE A 118 -4.54 9.41 5.26
CA ILE A 118 -4.33 8.26 6.18
C ILE A 118 -5.11 7.04 5.70
N LYS A 119 -6.40 7.21 5.40
CA LYS A 119 -7.28 6.15 4.91
C LYS A 119 -6.72 5.53 3.64
N HIS A 120 -6.38 6.38 2.66
CA HIS A 120 -5.83 5.95 1.38
C HIS A 120 -4.55 5.13 1.55
N LEU A 121 -3.56 5.65 2.29
CA LEU A 121 -2.29 4.95 2.52
C LEU A 121 -2.43 3.66 3.34
N LYS A 122 -3.50 3.52 4.13
CA LYS A 122 -3.78 2.29 4.89
C LYS A 122 -4.44 1.22 4.01
N GLU A 123 -5.36 1.64 3.14
CA GLU A 123 -6.26 0.74 2.39
C GLU A 123 -5.81 0.48 0.95
N TYR A 124 -4.84 1.23 0.41
CA TYR A 124 -4.50 1.16 -1.03
C TYR A 124 -4.14 -0.25 -1.51
N LYS A 125 -3.44 -1.06 -0.71
CA LYS A 125 -3.01 -2.41 -1.10
C LYS A 125 -4.17 -3.37 -1.37
N SER A 126 -5.31 -3.14 -0.73
CA SER A 126 -6.52 -3.97 -0.87
C SER A 126 -7.52 -3.38 -1.86
N HIS A 127 -7.25 -2.21 -2.43
CA HIS A 127 -8.18 -1.58 -3.36
C HIS A 127 -8.16 -2.30 -4.73
N PRO A 128 -9.32 -2.63 -5.33
CA PRO A 128 -9.38 -3.31 -6.63
C PRO A 128 -8.57 -2.62 -7.74
N GLU A 129 -8.67 -1.29 -7.83
CA GLU A 129 -7.92 -0.52 -8.84
C GLU A 129 -6.39 -0.61 -8.67
N PHE A 130 -5.91 -0.66 -7.42
CA PHE A 130 -4.47 -0.87 -7.17
C PHE A 130 -4.03 -2.27 -7.59
N ILE A 131 -4.87 -3.28 -7.36
CA ILE A 131 -4.59 -4.67 -7.77
C ILE A 131 -4.50 -4.73 -9.30
N ALA A 132 -5.45 -4.10 -10.00
CA ALA A 132 -5.45 -4.00 -11.45
C ALA A 132 -4.20 -3.26 -11.97
N GLU A 133 -3.82 -2.11 -11.38
CA GLU A 133 -2.58 -1.40 -11.73
C GLU A 133 -1.34 -2.27 -11.51
N ALA A 134 -1.27 -3.00 -10.38
CA ALA A 134 -0.16 -3.91 -10.09
C ALA A 134 -0.07 -5.07 -11.10
N GLU A 135 -1.21 -5.56 -11.61
CA GLU A 135 -1.25 -6.53 -12.69
C GLU A 135 -0.75 -5.95 -14.02
N GLN A 136 -1.08 -4.70 -14.34
CA GLN A 136 -0.52 -4.02 -15.51
C GLN A 136 1.01 -3.91 -15.44
N PHE A 137 1.56 -3.56 -14.26
CA PHE A 137 3.01 -3.56 -14.05
C PHE A 137 3.63 -4.96 -14.23
N LYS A 138 2.96 -6.01 -13.75
CA LYS A 138 3.41 -7.40 -13.97
C LYS A 138 3.37 -7.75 -15.45
N PHE A 139 2.33 -7.34 -16.18
CA PHE A 139 2.24 -7.57 -17.62
C PHE A 139 3.41 -6.90 -18.38
N MET A 140 3.79 -5.68 -17.99
CA MET A 140 4.94 -4.95 -18.54
C MET A 140 6.31 -5.56 -18.19
N SER A 141 6.37 -6.49 -17.24
CA SER A 141 7.63 -7.12 -16.82
C SER A 141 8.35 -7.84 -17.96
N HIS A 142 7.60 -8.38 -18.94
CA HIS A 142 8.16 -9.03 -20.11
C HIS A 142 8.92 -8.05 -21.01
N GLU A 143 8.40 -6.85 -21.22
CA GLU A 143 9.06 -5.81 -22.01
C GLU A 143 10.31 -5.27 -21.31
N MET A 144 10.22 -5.05 -19.98
CA MET A 144 11.41 -4.73 -19.19
C MET A 144 12.47 -5.82 -19.31
N LEU A 145 12.11 -7.10 -19.19
CA LEU A 145 13.03 -8.21 -19.32
C LEU A 145 13.70 -8.27 -20.70
N ALA A 146 12.94 -8.01 -21.77
CA ALA A 146 13.47 -7.90 -23.14
C ALA A 146 14.48 -6.76 -23.28
N ASN A 147 14.23 -5.61 -22.64
CA ASN A 147 15.18 -4.50 -22.60
C ASN A 147 16.44 -4.87 -21.82
N VAL A 148 16.33 -5.56 -20.66
CA VAL A 148 17.49 -6.05 -19.92
C VAL A 148 18.33 -7.02 -20.78
N PHE A 149 17.68 -7.93 -21.51
CA PHE A 149 18.36 -8.82 -22.47
C PHE A 149 19.11 -8.03 -23.54
N LYS A 150 18.47 -7.02 -24.15
CA LYS A 150 19.09 -6.16 -25.17
C LYS A 150 20.34 -5.45 -24.64
N PHE A 151 20.29 -4.90 -23.42
CA PHE A 151 21.46 -4.30 -22.78
C PHE A 151 22.56 -5.32 -22.48
N GLY A 152 22.19 -6.51 -22.01
CA GLY A 152 23.13 -7.61 -21.78
C GLY A 152 23.87 -8.03 -23.05
N ARG A 153 23.13 -8.19 -24.16
CA ARG A 153 23.71 -8.50 -25.48
C ARG A 153 24.69 -7.43 -25.96
N ASN A 154 24.47 -6.17 -25.61
CA ASN A 154 25.32 -5.05 -25.97
C ASN A 154 26.52 -4.84 -25.00
N GLY A 155 26.87 -5.86 -24.20
CA GLY A 155 28.05 -5.85 -23.35
C GLY A 155 27.84 -5.32 -21.92
N ASN A 156 26.61 -4.96 -21.53
CA ASN A 156 26.34 -4.61 -20.14
C ASN A 156 26.20 -5.88 -19.27
N MET A 157 27.31 -6.31 -18.68
CA MET A 157 27.39 -7.52 -17.85
C MET A 157 26.45 -7.49 -16.63
N ARG A 158 26.13 -6.31 -16.08
CA ARG A 158 25.17 -6.19 -14.97
C ARG A 158 23.75 -6.49 -15.46
N ALA A 159 23.39 -6.02 -16.64
CA ALA A 159 22.10 -6.34 -17.27
C ALA A 159 22.02 -7.83 -17.65
N ALA A 160 23.07 -8.41 -18.24
CA ALA A 160 23.12 -9.84 -18.55
C ALA A 160 22.93 -10.71 -17.29
N ARG A 161 23.62 -10.37 -16.19
CA ARG A 161 23.44 -11.04 -14.90
C ARG A 161 22.00 -10.90 -14.37
N LEU A 162 21.44 -9.69 -14.38
CA LEU A 162 20.06 -9.46 -13.95
C LEU A 162 19.06 -10.28 -14.78
N TYR A 163 19.24 -10.36 -16.10
CA TYR A 163 18.41 -11.19 -16.97
C TYR A 163 18.47 -12.66 -16.55
N PHE A 164 19.68 -13.23 -16.37
CA PHE A 164 19.83 -14.62 -15.94
C PHE A 164 19.28 -14.90 -14.54
N GLU A 165 19.36 -13.94 -13.60
CA GLU A 165 18.69 -14.03 -12.30
C GLU A 165 17.17 -14.07 -12.46
N MET A 166 16.60 -13.23 -13.33
CA MET A 166 15.15 -13.15 -13.58
C MET A 166 14.59 -14.38 -14.30
N VAL A 167 15.35 -15.00 -15.22
CA VAL A 167 14.93 -16.23 -15.92
C VAL A 167 15.29 -17.51 -15.15
N GLY A 168 15.82 -17.41 -13.94
CA GLY A 168 16.18 -18.55 -13.09
C GLY A 168 17.42 -19.34 -13.54
N ALA A 169 18.21 -18.79 -14.47
CA ALA A 169 19.46 -19.39 -14.93
C ALA A 169 20.62 -19.19 -13.92
N ILE A 170 20.50 -18.19 -13.04
CA ILE A 170 21.37 -18.00 -11.88
C ILE A 170 20.51 -18.12 -10.63
N ASN A 171 20.53 -19.28 -9.98
CA ASN A 171 20.07 -19.38 -8.60
C ASN A 171 21.05 -18.59 -7.74
N LYS A 172 20.61 -17.47 -7.16
CA LYS A 172 21.29 -16.95 -5.97
C LYS A 172 21.22 -18.08 -4.93
N PRO A 173 22.33 -18.56 -4.35
CA PRO A 173 22.23 -19.23 -3.06
C PRO A 173 21.50 -18.25 -2.15
N GLY A 174 20.29 -18.62 -1.73
CA GLY A 174 19.33 -17.67 -1.18
C GLY A 174 19.94 -16.89 -0.02
N THR A 175 19.81 -15.57 -0.07
CA THR A 175 19.88 -14.68 1.09
C THR A 175 18.65 -14.89 1.99
N ASN A 176 18.40 -16.14 2.38
CA ASN A 176 17.42 -16.58 3.36
C ASN A 176 18.15 -17.32 4.50
N THR A 177 19.21 -16.70 5.01
CA THR A 177 19.62 -16.96 6.39
C THR A 177 19.43 -15.66 7.15
N LEU A 178 18.20 -15.50 7.65
CA LEU A 178 18.05 -14.98 9.01
C LEU A 178 19.14 -15.65 9.85
N VAL A 179 20.01 -14.83 10.43
CA VAL A 179 20.97 -15.25 11.45
C VAL A 179 20.16 -15.62 12.70
N THR A 180 19.48 -16.76 12.62
CA THR A 180 18.86 -17.51 13.71
C THR A 180 19.21 -18.99 13.59
N ALA A 181 20.28 -19.32 12.86
CA ALA A 181 21.02 -20.53 13.14
C ALA A 181 21.91 -20.23 14.36
N GLN A 182 21.32 -20.30 15.55
CA GLN A 182 22.08 -20.76 16.71
C GLN A 182 22.65 -22.12 16.29
N ASN A 183 23.91 -22.13 15.89
CA ASN A 183 24.65 -23.34 15.62
C ASN A 183 24.74 -24.10 16.96
N ASN A 184 23.75 -24.95 17.24
CA ASN A 184 23.69 -25.86 18.39
C ASN A 184 24.67 -27.03 18.19
N TYR A 185 25.89 -26.72 17.76
CA TYR A 185 26.97 -27.66 17.67
C TYR A 185 28.25 -27.03 18.20
N ILE A 186 29.02 -27.83 18.94
CA ILE A 186 30.35 -27.47 19.37
C ILE A 186 31.32 -28.16 18.42
N GLN A 187 32.25 -27.41 17.83
CA GLN A 187 33.30 -27.98 16.99
C GLN A 187 34.65 -27.89 17.69
N ILE A 188 35.30 -29.03 17.91
CA ILE A 188 36.65 -29.10 18.50
C ILE A 188 37.49 -29.99 17.57
N ASN A 189 38.62 -29.48 17.08
CA ASN A 189 39.59 -30.20 16.24
C ASN A 189 38.94 -31.07 15.14
N ASN A 190 38.10 -30.46 14.31
CA ASN A 190 37.35 -31.08 13.20
C ASN A 190 36.24 -32.07 13.59
N THR A 191 35.94 -32.25 14.88
CA THR A 191 34.76 -33.03 15.33
C THR A 191 33.58 -32.10 15.58
N ILE A 192 32.44 -32.37 14.93
CA ILE A 192 31.19 -31.63 15.11
C ILE A 192 30.30 -32.38 16.09
N LEU A 193 30.09 -31.82 17.28
CA LEU A 193 29.17 -32.35 18.28
C LEU A 193 27.82 -31.64 18.15
N SER A 194 26.85 -32.29 17.50
CA SER A 194 25.48 -31.80 17.34
C SER A 194 24.48 -32.67 18.13
N GLN A 195 23.31 -32.11 18.47
CA GLN A 195 22.19 -32.86 19.07
C GLN A 195 21.78 -34.09 18.22
N GLU A 196 21.93 -34.00 16.91
CA GLU A 196 21.61 -35.10 15.98
C GLU A 196 22.65 -36.22 16.06
N ASN A 197 23.93 -35.87 16.16
CA ASN A 197 25.01 -36.83 16.35
C ASN A 197 24.92 -37.53 17.72
N ILE A 198 24.52 -36.80 18.77
CA ILE A 198 24.33 -37.36 20.13
C ILE A 198 23.19 -38.38 20.15
N LYS A 199 22.09 -38.14 19.41
CA LYS A 199 20.96 -39.07 19.32
C LYS A 199 21.28 -40.37 18.56
N GLN A 200 22.32 -40.37 17.74
CA GLN A 200 22.76 -41.54 16.98
C GLN A 200 23.75 -42.42 17.77
N LEU A 201 24.20 -41.98 18.95
CA LEU A 201 25.07 -42.76 19.82
C LEU A 201 24.27 -43.82 20.58
N THR A 202 24.87 -44.99 20.78
CA THR A 202 24.27 -46.04 21.62
C THR A 202 24.34 -45.67 23.09
N ALA A 203 23.50 -46.29 23.91
CA ALA A 203 23.49 -46.07 25.36
C ALA A 203 24.86 -46.32 26.01
N GLU A 204 25.60 -47.33 25.52
CA GLU A 204 26.96 -47.65 25.98
C GLU A 204 27.97 -46.55 25.63
N GLN A 205 27.87 -45.96 24.43
CA GLN A 205 28.72 -44.86 23.98
C GLN A 205 28.45 -43.57 24.76
N LEU A 206 27.18 -43.27 25.05
CA LEU A 206 26.80 -42.13 25.88
C LEU A 206 27.35 -42.29 27.30
N GLN A 207 27.29 -43.50 27.87
CA GLN A 207 27.79 -43.78 29.21
C GLN A 207 29.32 -43.69 29.29
N GLN A 208 30.04 -44.12 28.25
CA GLN A 208 31.49 -43.90 28.15
C GLN A 208 31.85 -42.41 28.11
N ILE A 209 31.12 -41.61 27.33
CA ILE A 209 31.33 -40.16 27.28
C ILE A 209 31.05 -39.51 28.64
N GLU A 210 29.98 -39.91 29.33
CA GLU A 210 29.66 -39.40 30.67
C GLU A 210 30.76 -39.72 31.68
N ASN A 211 31.32 -40.94 31.63
CA ASN A 211 32.41 -41.35 32.51
C ASN A 211 33.69 -40.53 32.26
N ILE A 212 34.07 -40.32 31.00
CA ILE A 212 35.25 -39.51 30.63
C ILE A 212 35.10 -38.05 31.11
N VAL A 213 33.91 -37.46 30.94
CA VAL A 213 33.63 -36.09 31.40
C VAL A 213 33.69 -36.01 32.92
N ARG A 214 33.12 -36.98 33.64
CA ARG A 214 33.18 -37.03 35.11
C ARG A 214 34.60 -37.18 35.63
N GLU A 215 35.41 -38.07 35.04
CA GLU A 215 36.82 -38.25 35.43
C GLU A 215 37.64 -36.96 35.26
N ARG A 216 37.48 -36.28 34.13
CA ARG A 216 38.21 -35.03 33.85
C ARG A 216 37.79 -33.84 34.72
N VAL A 217 36.52 -33.77 35.11
CA VAL A 217 36.03 -32.75 36.06
C VAL A 217 36.59 -32.99 37.46
N MET A 218 36.79 -34.25 37.86
CA MET A 218 37.39 -34.61 39.15
C MET A 218 38.91 -34.38 39.18
N GLU A 219 39.63 -34.59 38.08
CA GLU A 219 41.07 -34.23 37.97
C GLU A 219 41.32 -32.72 38.01
N GLY A 220 40.40 -31.91 37.48
CA GLY A 220 40.49 -30.44 37.52
C GLY A 220 40.21 -29.84 38.90
N ALA A 221 39.36 -30.48 39.71
CA ALA A 221 39.01 -30.03 41.06
C ALA A 221 40.09 -30.35 42.11
N GLY A 222 41.03 -31.27 41.82
CA GLY A 222 42.13 -31.65 42.71
C GLY A 222 43.41 -30.83 42.56
N ARG A 223 43.47 -29.87 41.63
CA ARG A 223 44.59 -28.93 41.45
C ARG A 223 44.19 -27.51 41.88
N VAL A 224 43.75 -27.38 43.13
CA VAL A 224 43.80 -26.10 43.86
C VAL A 224 44.43 -26.37 45.22
N VAL A 225 45.76 -26.51 45.22
CA VAL A 225 46.65 -26.21 46.35
C VAL A 225 47.92 -25.60 45.75
#